data_AF-A0A7Y7IUC1-F1
#
_entry.id   AF-A0A7Y7IUC1-F1
#
_cell.length_a   1.000
_cell.length_b   1.000
_cell.length_c   1.000
_cell.angle_alpha   90.00
_cell.angle_beta   90.00
_cell.angle_gamma   90.00
#
_symmetry.space_group_name_H-M   'P 1'
#
loop_
_entity.id
_entity.type
_entity.pdbx_description
1 polymer ?
#
loop_
_entity_poly.entity_id
_entity_poly.type
_entity_poly.pdbx_seq_one_letter_code
_entity_poly.pdbx_strand_id
1 'polypeptide(L)'
;MSEDRRHAVYLLVQDTTSAAQYPAPTRLPGLDPGCGYRLGAPAPNGMPSAMDLPLTAAQRAIAEGRLHMAGALLMSQIGIVMPNLWPQSAVVLECRAL
;
A
#
# COMPACT_ATOMS: atom_id res chain seq x y z
N MET A 1 11.77 -2.85 6.98
CA MET A 1 11.70 -4.21 6.42
C MET A 1 12.36 -5.18 7.37
N SER A 2 11.86 -6.41 7.44
CA SER A 2 12.47 -7.52 8.17
C SER A 2 13.68 -8.09 7.39
N GLU A 3 14.66 -8.61 8.11
CA GLU A 3 15.90 -9.18 7.55
C GLU A 3 15.64 -10.40 6.66
N ASP A 4 14.65 -11.21 7.02
CA ASP A 4 14.18 -12.37 6.26
C ASP A 4 13.28 -12.02 5.06
N ARG A 5 13.02 -10.72 4.85
CA ARG A 5 12.10 -10.18 3.82
C ARG A 5 10.66 -10.72 3.90
N ARG A 6 10.25 -11.35 4.99
CA ARG A 6 8.87 -11.86 5.15
C ARG A 6 7.88 -10.81 5.64
N HIS A 7 8.38 -9.67 6.09
CA HIS A 7 7.55 -8.57 6.55
C HIS A 7 8.16 -7.23 6.14
N ALA A 8 7.34 -6.35 5.58
CA ALA A 8 7.72 -4.99 5.21
C ALA A 8 6.64 -4.00 5.63
N VAL A 9 7.07 -2.80 6.01
CA VAL A 9 6.20 -1.67 6.29
C VAL A 9 6.68 -0.51 5.44
N TYR A 10 5.75 0.12 4.71
CA TYR A 10 5.99 1.29 3.88
C TYR A 10 5.12 2.43 4.39
N LEU A 11 5.65 3.65 4.29
CA LEU A 11 4.90 4.86 4.55
C LEU A 11 4.70 5.59 3.22
N LEU A 12 3.44 5.81 2.85
CA LEU A 12 3.09 6.60 1.68
C LEU A 12 2.53 7.92 2.19
N VAL A 13 3.16 9.02 1.77
CA VAL A 13 2.84 10.38 2.24
C VAL A 13 2.32 11.20 1.06
N GLN A 14 1.16 11.82 1.25
CA GLN A 14 0.61 12.81 0.34
C GLN A 14 0.81 14.19 0.96
N ASP A 15 1.73 14.97 0.41
CA ASP A 15 2.00 16.33 0.90
C ASP A 15 0.95 17.32 0.37
N THR A 16 0.76 17.38 -0.95
CA THR A 16 -0.23 18.24 -1.62
C THR A 16 -1.11 17.42 -2.55
N THR A 17 -2.36 17.81 -2.80
CA THR A 17 -3.20 17.15 -3.82
C THR A 17 -3.46 18.08 -4.98
N SER A 18 -3.24 17.60 -6.20
CA SER A 18 -3.71 18.26 -7.42
C SER A 18 -4.89 17.49 -7.99
N ALA A 19 -6.00 18.18 -8.26
CA ALA A 19 -7.20 17.58 -8.86
C ALA A 19 -6.96 17.02 -10.28
N ALA A 20 -5.83 17.38 -10.90
CA ALA A 20 -5.48 16.99 -12.26
C ALA A 20 -4.56 15.76 -12.36
N GLN A 21 -4.13 15.18 -11.24
CA GLN A 21 -3.14 14.09 -11.25
C GLN A 21 -3.67 12.85 -10.52
N TYR A 22 -3.77 11.74 -11.27
CA TYR A 22 -4.00 10.43 -10.68
C TYR A 22 -2.69 9.89 -10.11
N PRO A 23 -2.72 9.22 -8.94
CA PRO A 23 -1.53 8.59 -8.38
C PRO A 23 -0.95 7.56 -9.33
N ALA A 24 0.33 7.71 -9.68
CA ALA A 24 1.05 6.69 -10.42
C ALA A 24 1.22 5.42 -9.56
N PRO A 25 1.31 4.23 -10.16
CA PRO A 25 1.54 3.01 -9.41
C PRO A 25 2.84 3.08 -8.58
N THR A 26 2.73 2.93 -7.28
CA THR A 26 3.85 2.93 -6.33
C THR A 26 4.49 1.55 -6.26
N ARG A 27 5.81 1.50 -6.44
CA ARG A 27 6.60 0.27 -6.31
C ARG A 27 6.97 0.03 -4.85
N LEU A 28 7.03 -1.24 -4.45
CA LEU A 28 7.37 -1.67 -3.09
C LEU A 28 8.70 -2.45 -3.11
N PRO A 29 9.85 -1.75 -3.14
CA PRO A 29 11.15 -2.40 -3.31
C PRO A 29 11.60 -3.15 -2.04
N GLY A 30 12.45 -4.16 -2.24
CA GLY A 30 13.07 -4.94 -1.16
C GLY A 30 12.30 -6.20 -0.74
N LEU A 31 11.13 -6.46 -1.31
CA LEU A 31 10.45 -7.75 -1.14
C LEU A 31 11.25 -8.90 -1.77
N ASP A 32 10.94 -10.14 -1.40
CA ASP A 32 11.43 -11.32 -2.11
C ASP A 32 10.56 -11.52 -3.38
N PRO A 33 11.14 -11.48 -4.59
CA PRO A 33 10.37 -11.67 -5.82
C PRO A 33 9.72 -13.05 -5.93
N GLY A 34 10.24 -14.08 -5.25
CA GLY A 34 9.72 -15.44 -5.24
C GLY A 34 8.57 -15.68 -4.25
N CYS A 35 8.26 -14.72 -3.37
CA CYS A 35 7.21 -14.86 -2.37
C CYS A 35 5.90 -14.16 -2.76
N GLY A 36 4.78 -14.72 -2.32
CA GLY A 36 3.49 -14.03 -2.29
C GLY A 36 3.37 -13.19 -1.02
N TYR A 37 2.78 -12.00 -1.13
CA TYR A 37 2.54 -11.10 -0.01
C TYR A 37 1.07 -10.75 0.11
N ARG A 38 0.58 -10.73 1.34
CA ARG A 38 -0.67 -10.08 1.73
C ARG A 38 -0.39 -8.62 2.08
N LEU A 39 -1.14 -7.72 1.47
CA LEU A 39 -1.06 -6.28 1.70
C LEU A 39 -2.20 -5.82 2.59
N GLY A 40 -1.88 -5.01 3.59
CA GLY A 40 -2.82 -4.35 4.49
C GLY A 40 -2.48 -2.87 4.67
N ALA A 41 -3.48 -2.03 4.91
CA ALA A 41 -3.27 -0.65 5.37
C ALA A 41 -3.87 -0.48 6.76
N PRO A 42 -3.19 -0.93 7.82
CA PRO A 42 -3.74 -0.87 9.18
C PRO A 42 -3.95 0.58 9.62
N ALA A 43 -5.10 0.86 10.23
CA ALA A 43 -5.37 2.15 10.85
C ALA A 43 -4.53 2.30 12.14
N PRO A 44 -3.95 3.48 12.42
CA PRO A 44 -3.24 3.72 13.67
C PRO A 44 -4.23 3.72 14.84
N ASN A 45 -4.13 2.75 15.76
CA ASN A 45 -4.77 2.69 17.08
C ASN A 45 -6.12 3.44 17.24
N GLY A 46 -7.15 3.03 16.49
CA GLY A 46 -8.51 3.57 16.63
C GLY A 46 -8.73 4.97 16.02
N MET A 47 -7.73 5.53 15.34
CA MET A 47 -7.89 6.73 14.54
C MET A 47 -8.54 6.41 13.18
N PRO A 48 -9.24 7.38 12.58
CA PRO A 48 -9.72 7.25 11.21
C PRO A 48 -8.57 6.89 10.25
N SER A 49 -8.85 5.98 9.33
CA SER A 49 -7.88 5.62 8.32
C SER A 49 -7.80 6.72 7.28
N ALA A 50 -6.60 7.05 6.79
CA ALA A 50 -6.47 7.88 5.60
C ALA A 50 -7.09 7.21 4.34
N MET A 51 -7.46 5.92 4.44
CA MET A 51 -8.21 5.16 3.45
C MET A 51 -9.74 5.24 3.61
N ASP A 52 -10.27 6.07 4.53
CA ASP A 52 -11.73 6.28 4.72
C ASP A 52 -12.31 7.21 3.65
N LEU A 53 -12.21 6.78 2.39
CA LEU A 53 -12.56 7.50 1.17
C LEU A 53 -13.33 6.58 0.19
N PRO A 54 -13.89 7.09 -0.91
CA PRO A 54 -14.38 6.24 -1.99
C PRO A 54 -13.22 5.43 -2.60
N LEU A 55 -13.21 4.12 -2.35
CA LEU A 55 -12.16 3.19 -2.81
C LEU A 55 -12.63 2.34 -3.99
N THR A 56 -11.72 2.10 -4.93
CA THR A 56 -11.84 0.99 -5.89
C THR A 56 -11.82 -0.37 -5.17
N ALA A 57 -12.21 -1.44 -5.87
CA ALA A 57 -12.18 -2.80 -5.30
C ALA A 57 -10.77 -3.22 -4.84
N ALA A 58 -9.73 -2.93 -5.62
CA ALA A 58 -8.35 -3.25 -5.25
C ALA A 58 -7.86 -2.47 -4.02
N GLN A 59 -8.17 -1.17 -3.95
CA GLN A 59 -7.81 -0.33 -2.80
C GLN A 59 -8.56 -0.76 -1.53
N ARG A 60 -9.84 -1.15 -1.66
CA ARG A 60 -10.61 -1.73 -0.56
C ARG A 60 -9.98 -3.05 -0.08
N ALA A 61 -9.55 -3.91 -0.99
CA ALA A 61 -8.85 -5.14 -0.63
C ALA A 61 -7.54 -4.86 0.13
N ILE A 62 -6.81 -3.78 -0.21
CA ILE A 62 -5.63 -3.35 0.57
C ILE A 62 -6.05 -2.87 1.96
N ALA A 63 -7.04 -1.98 2.07
CA ALA A 63 -7.51 -1.46 3.36
C ALA A 63 -7.95 -2.59 4.30
N GLU A 64 -8.56 -3.65 3.75
CA GLU A 64 -9.05 -4.81 4.51
C GLU A 64 -8.00 -5.91 4.73
N GLY A 65 -6.77 -5.75 4.20
CA GLY A 65 -5.73 -6.78 4.38
C GLY A 65 -5.95 -8.04 3.53
N ARG A 66 -6.66 -7.94 2.41
CA ARG A 66 -7.15 -9.03 1.55
C ARG A 66 -6.47 -9.08 0.18
N LEU A 67 -5.69 -8.07 -0.20
CA LEU A 67 -4.97 -8.08 -1.48
C LEU A 67 -3.73 -8.99 -1.38
N HIS A 68 -3.66 -10.01 -2.23
CA HIS A 68 -2.50 -10.91 -2.33
C HIS A 68 -1.80 -10.70 -3.67
N MET A 69 -0.48 -10.52 -3.66
CA MET A 69 0.30 -10.32 -4.88
C MET A 69 1.73 -10.84 -4.72
N ALA A 70 2.31 -11.33 -5.82
CA ALA A 70 3.72 -11.74 -5.84
C ALA A 70 4.66 -10.53 -5.64
N GLY A 71 5.75 -10.73 -4.91
CA GLY A 71 6.77 -9.71 -4.65
C GLY A 71 7.32 -9.11 -5.94
N ALA A 72 7.55 -9.92 -6.97
CA ALA A 72 8.03 -9.43 -8.27
C ALA A 72 7.08 -8.40 -8.91
N LEU A 73 5.77 -8.61 -8.80
CA LEU A 73 4.77 -7.68 -9.34
C LEU A 73 4.75 -6.37 -8.56
N LEU A 74 4.88 -6.44 -7.24
CA LEU A 74 4.89 -5.27 -6.35
C LEU A 74 6.16 -4.43 -6.51
N MET A 75 7.31 -5.07 -6.73
CA MET A 75 8.61 -4.41 -6.74
C MET A 75 8.95 -3.70 -8.04
N SER A 76 8.70 -4.33 -9.19
CA SER A 76 9.24 -3.84 -10.46
C SER A 76 8.20 -3.76 -11.58
N GLN A 77 7.23 -4.66 -11.62
CA GLN A 77 6.37 -4.77 -12.80
C GLN A 77 5.14 -3.87 -12.75
N ILE A 78 4.32 -3.95 -11.68
CA ILE A 78 3.00 -3.30 -11.61
C ILE A 78 2.93 -2.29 -10.46
N GLY A 79 3.39 -2.67 -9.27
CA GLY A 79 3.19 -1.89 -8.05
C GLY A 79 1.73 -1.82 -7.60
N ILE A 80 1.39 -0.83 -6.80
CA ILE A 80 0.03 -0.58 -6.30
C ILE A 80 -0.41 0.85 -6.58
N VAL A 81 -1.69 1.03 -6.89
CA VAL A 81 -2.29 2.36 -7.05
C VAL A 81 -3.06 2.71 -5.78
N MET A 82 -2.55 3.70 -5.05
CA MET A 82 -3.24 4.23 -3.88
C MET A 82 -4.38 5.17 -4.29
N PRO A 83 -5.40 5.35 -3.44
CA PRO A 83 -6.37 6.41 -3.67
C PRO A 83 -5.69 7.77 -3.57
N ASN A 84 -6.33 8.79 -4.15
CA ASN A 84 -5.92 10.17 -3.94
C ASN A 84 -6.27 10.54 -2.49
N LEU A 85 -5.27 10.50 -1.61
CA LEU A 85 -5.46 10.83 -0.20
C LEU A 85 -5.71 12.34 -0.05
N TRP A 86 -6.23 12.77 1.10
CA TRP A 86 -6.28 14.20 1.42
C TRP A 86 -4.87 14.82 1.45
N PRO A 87 -4.72 16.14 1.20
CA PRO A 87 -3.46 16.83 1.46
C PRO A 87 -2.95 16.55 2.88
N GLN A 88 -1.63 16.54 3.03
CA GLN A 88 -0.96 16.42 4.32
C GLN A 88 -1.38 15.17 5.11
N SER A 89 -1.56 14.05 4.40
CA SER A 89 -1.97 12.79 4.98
C SER A 89 -1.00 11.66 4.63
N ALA A 90 -1.07 10.57 5.36
CA ALA A 90 -0.22 9.41 5.12
C ALA A 90 -0.96 8.10 5.39
N VAL A 91 -0.55 7.05 4.69
CA VAL A 91 -0.99 5.68 4.90
C VAL A 91 0.22 4.81 5.21
N VAL A 92 0.07 4.00 6.26
CA VAL A 92 0.98 2.89 6.53
C VAL A 92 0.50 1.68 5.75
N LEU A 93 1.40 1.11 4.96
CA LEU A 93 1.17 -0.13 4.24
C LEU A 93 2.02 -1.23 4.84
N GLU A 94 1.39 -2.33 5.22
CA GLU A 94 2.01 -3.53 5.73
C GLU A 94 1.98 -4.63 4.66
N CYS A 95 3.11 -5.30 4.43
CA CYS A 95 3.21 -6.45 3.53
C CYS A 95 3.74 -7.65 4.32
N ARG A 96 2.97 -8.73 4.40
CA ARG A 96 3.37 -9.98 5.07
C ARG A 96 3.40 -11.13 4.07
N ALA A 97 4.49 -11.90 4.07
CA ALA A 97 4.60 -13.09 3.25
C ALA A 97 3.52 -14.11 3.62
N LEU A 98 3.03 -14.83 2.59
CA LEU A 98 2.08 -15.93 2.72
C LEU A 98 2.77 -17.25 3.13
#